data_AF-A0A3A4QY98-F1
#
_entry.id   AF-A0A3A4QY98-F1
#
_cell.length_a   1.000
_cell.length_b   1.000
_cell.length_c   1.000
_cell.angle_alpha   90.00
_cell.angle_beta   90.00
_cell.angle_gamma   90.00
#
_symmetry.space_group_name_H-M   'P 1'
#
loop_
_entity.id
_entity.type
_entity.pdbx_description
1 polymer ?
#
loop_
_entity_poly.entity_id
_entity_poly.type
_entity_poly.pdbx_seq_one_letter_code
_entity_poly.pdbx_strand_id
1 'polypeptide(L)'
;MALSGIQIYKLLPQTNCKECGFPTCLAFAMKLAAKQVELSACPYVTDESKKQLAESAAPPIRLITLRANGAEFKVGNEVVMFRHEKTFYNKPGLFLRVKASDPEIAKKVAMADVYTVNYVGMDFTLDGFAIEADGDLPSAVKAVREVTKRPLMLIGNDAALLDTSLSLLPGEGTLVCAADLSNYESLADTAKKHKAILVVKANTLDELAELTQKVQAEGLEDLVLDLGGKNLGEWLTRSTQARRLALKSNFKPLGYPTIFFAAQNGVDKEAVYAAQAIAKYAGFVVLDTFAPEMIYPLLVLRENIYTDPQKPIQVQPGIYEINSPKPDSPVLVTTNFSITYFSVANEVEGSGLPAWLVVTDAEGMSVLTAWAAGKFDAERIAKAVKEFDVASKVNRKQIVLPGHVAVLSGELEEELAGWDIRVGPREAVDLPAFMKQVLK
;
A
#
# COMPACT_ATOMS: atom_id res chain seq x y z
N MET A 1 -0.49 -10.53 20.69
CA MET A 1 -1.83 -11.03 21.04
C MET A 1 -2.52 -10.03 21.95
N ALA A 2 -3.79 -9.70 21.70
CA ALA A 2 -4.59 -8.99 22.69
C ALA A 2 -4.60 -9.81 23.99
N LEU A 3 -4.53 -9.15 25.15
CA LEU A 3 -4.61 -9.86 26.44
C LEU A 3 -5.91 -10.67 26.48
N SER A 4 -5.84 -11.90 26.97
CA SER A 4 -7.05 -12.65 27.27
C SER A 4 -7.84 -11.93 28.36
N GLY A 5 -9.16 -12.13 28.43
CA GLY A 5 -9.95 -11.53 29.50
C GLY A 5 -9.48 -11.95 30.90
N ILE A 6 -8.81 -13.10 31.05
CA ILE A 6 -8.18 -13.52 32.30
C ILE A 6 -6.94 -12.66 32.62
N GLN A 7 -6.12 -12.36 31.62
CA GLN A 7 -4.94 -11.51 31.79
C GLN A 7 -5.36 -10.06 32.11
N ILE A 8 -6.40 -9.55 31.45
CA ILE A 8 -6.97 -8.23 31.75
C ILE A 8 -7.51 -8.19 33.17
N TYR A 9 -8.24 -9.23 33.61
CA TYR A 9 -8.81 -9.31 34.95
C TYR A 9 -7.76 -9.16 36.06
N LYS A 10 -6.56 -9.72 35.87
CA LYS A 10 -5.44 -9.59 36.82
C LYS A 10 -4.96 -8.15 37.00
N LEU A 11 -5.13 -7.30 35.98
CA LEU A 11 -4.72 -5.90 35.97
C LEU A 11 -5.83 -4.95 36.46
N LEU A 12 -7.05 -5.47 36.65
CA LEU A 12 -8.16 -4.67 37.17
C LEU A 12 -8.16 -4.63 38.71
N PRO A 13 -8.87 -3.67 39.33
CA PRO A 13 -8.97 -3.55 40.79
C PRO A 13 -9.66 -4.73 41.51
N GLN A 14 -10.32 -5.63 40.77
CA GLN A 14 -11.03 -6.82 41.29
C GLN A 14 -12.09 -6.53 42.37
N THR A 15 -12.60 -5.30 42.46
CA THR A 15 -13.57 -4.89 43.48
C THR A 15 -14.99 -5.37 43.21
N ASN A 16 -15.33 -5.70 41.95
CA ASN A 16 -16.68 -6.08 41.52
C ASN A 16 -17.77 -5.05 41.92
N CYS A 17 -17.42 -3.76 41.95
CA CYS A 17 -18.30 -2.65 42.38
C CYS A 17 -19.50 -2.38 41.46
N LYS A 18 -19.50 -2.92 40.23
CA LYS A 18 -20.53 -2.71 39.18
C LYS A 18 -20.68 -1.29 38.65
N GLU A 19 -19.84 -0.36 39.06
CA GLU A 19 -19.90 1.04 38.60
C GLU A 19 -19.54 1.23 37.11
N CYS A 20 -18.87 0.24 36.51
CA CYS A 20 -18.63 0.19 35.07
C CYS A 20 -19.82 -0.36 34.26
N GLY A 21 -20.96 -0.67 34.89
CA GLY A 21 -22.15 -1.23 34.25
C GLY A 21 -22.12 -2.75 34.02
N PHE A 22 -21.07 -3.45 34.50
CA PHE A 22 -20.94 -4.90 34.37
C PHE A 22 -21.07 -5.62 35.71
N PRO A 23 -21.62 -6.85 35.75
CA PRO A 23 -21.91 -7.57 36.99
C PRO A 23 -20.66 -7.96 37.79
N THR A 24 -19.50 -8.12 37.13
CA THR A 24 -18.20 -8.43 37.74
C THR A 24 -17.06 -7.78 36.95
N CYS A 25 -15.90 -7.59 37.58
CA CYS A 25 -14.66 -7.16 36.92
C CYS A 25 -14.22 -8.16 35.86
N LEU A 26 -14.49 -9.46 36.03
CA LEU A 26 -14.20 -10.48 35.01
C LEU A 26 -15.09 -10.30 33.77
N ALA A 27 -16.38 -10.01 33.96
CA ALA A 27 -17.28 -9.71 32.85
C ALA A 27 -16.83 -8.46 32.08
N PHE A 28 -16.42 -7.40 32.80
CA PHE A 28 -15.81 -6.22 32.19
C PHE A 28 -14.53 -6.57 31.42
N ALA A 29 -13.64 -7.38 32.00
CA ALA A 29 -12.39 -7.81 31.36
C ALA A 29 -12.62 -8.61 30.07
N MET A 30 -13.61 -9.50 30.02
CA MET A 30 -13.98 -10.24 28.81
C MET A 30 -14.52 -9.31 27.72
N LYS A 31 -15.31 -8.30 28.09
CA LYS A 31 -15.82 -7.28 27.16
C LYS A 31 -14.72 -6.36 26.64
N LEU A 32 -13.77 -6.00 27.48
CA LEU A 32 -12.58 -5.23 27.10
C LEU A 32 -11.69 -6.03 26.14
N ALA A 33 -11.45 -7.32 26.41
CA ALA A 33 -10.70 -8.21 25.52
C ALA A 33 -11.35 -8.35 24.14
N ALA A 34 -12.68 -8.33 24.09
CA ALA A 34 -13.48 -8.33 22.87
C ALA A 34 -13.63 -6.94 22.20
N LYS A 35 -13.00 -5.89 22.73
CA LYS A 35 -13.12 -4.48 22.29
C LYS A 35 -14.56 -3.95 22.25
N GLN A 36 -15.42 -4.44 23.15
CA GLN A 36 -16.83 -4.03 23.24
C GLN A 36 -17.06 -2.90 24.25
N VAL A 37 -16.04 -2.53 25.02
CA VAL A 37 -16.06 -1.45 26.01
C VAL A 37 -14.67 -0.85 26.12
N GLU A 38 -14.58 0.43 26.47
CA GLU A 38 -13.32 1.14 26.71
C GLU A 38 -12.85 1.00 28.17
N LEU A 39 -11.54 1.03 28.38
CA LEU A 39 -10.96 0.95 29.74
C LEU A 39 -11.42 2.11 30.64
N SER A 40 -11.72 3.26 30.05
CA SER A 40 -12.23 4.46 30.73
C SER A 40 -13.56 4.25 31.46
N ALA A 41 -14.31 3.19 31.14
CA ALA A 41 -15.55 2.86 31.83
C ALA A 41 -15.33 2.38 33.27
N CYS A 42 -14.10 2.02 33.68
CA CYS A 42 -13.80 1.66 35.06
C CYS A 42 -13.07 2.82 35.77
N PRO A 43 -13.71 3.48 36.76
CA PRO A 43 -13.14 4.68 37.40
C PRO A 43 -11.95 4.37 38.33
N TYR A 44 -11.77 3.10 38.71
CA TYR A 44 -10.79 2.68 39.72
C TYR A 44 -9.51 2.07 39.14
N VAL A 45 -9.33 2.07 37.81
CA VAL A 45 -8.12 1.53 37.19
C VAL A 45 -6.93 2.44 37.54
N THR A 46 -5.90 1.86 38.14
CA THR A 46 -4.66 2.57 38.46
C THR A 46 -3.95 3.01 37.19
N ASP A 47 -3.17 4.09 37.26
CA ASP A 47 -2.44 4.58 36.08
C ASP A 47 -1.38 3.58 35.59
N GLU A 48 -0.83 2.75 36.48
CA GLU A 48 0.04 1.62 36.14
C GLU A 48 -0.70 0.55 35.32
N SER A 49 -1.89 0.13 35.75
CA SER A 49 -2.72 -0.81 35.00
C SER A 49 -3.22 -0.22 33.68
N LYS A 50 -3.51 1.08 33.62
CA LYS A 50 -3.84 1.76 32.35
C LYS A 50 -2.67 1.69 31.38
N LYS A 51 -1.44 1.94 31.85
CA LYS A 51 -0.25 1.88 31.02
C LYS A 51 -0.01 0.46 30.48
N GLN A 52 -0.08 -0.56 31.34
CA GLN A 52 0.08 -1.96 30.91
C GLN A 52 -1.02 -2.42 29.93
N LEU A 53 -2.27 -2.00 30.16
CA LEU A 53 -3.39 -2.32 29.26
C LEU A 53 -3.25 -1.59 27.91
N ALA A 54 -2.84 -0.31 27.92
CA ALA A 54 -2.55 0.45 26.71
C ALA A 54 -1.39 -0.15 25.90
N GLU A 55 -0.30 -0.56 26.56
CA GLU A 55 0.83 -1.26 25.94
C GLU A 55 0.41 -2.59 25.28
N SER A 56 -0.59 -3.26 25.86
CA SER A 56 -1.14 -4.50 25.33
C SER A 56 -2.13 -4.30 24.17
N ALA A 57 -2.79 -3.15 24.13
CA ALA A 57 -3.69 -2.74 23.06
C ALA A 57 -2.92 -2.13 21.87
N ALA A 58 -1.68 -1.68 22.10
CA ALA A 58 -0.81 -1.15 21.06
C ALA A 58 -0.66 -2.16 19.92
N PRO A 59 -0.71 -1.71 18.65
CA PRO A 59 -0.47 -2.56 17.50
C PRO A 59 0.82 -3.36 17.67
N PRO A 60 0.86 -4.64 17.24
CA PRO A 60 2.07 -5.46 17.34
C PRO A 60 3.27 -4.85 16.60
N ILE A 61 2.99 -4.09 15.54
CA ILE A 61 3.98 -3.35 14.75
C ILE A 61 3.56 -1.88 14.78
N ARG A 62 4.43 -1.01 15.28
CA ARG A 62 4.18 0.42 15.40
C ARG A 62 3.90 1.06 14.04
N LEU A 63 3.02 2.07 14.02
CA LEU A 63 2.79 2.89 12.84
C LEU A 63 3.82 4.01 12.81
N ILE A 64 4.53 4.14 11.69
CA ILE A 64 5.44 5.24 11.41
C ILE A 64 4.83 6.09 10.31
N THR A 65 4.87 7.42 10.48
CA THR A 65 4.32 8.38 9.51
C THR A 65 5.37 9.41 9.15
N LEU A 66 5.65 9.57 7.86
CA LEU A 66 6.46 10.65 7.32
C LEU A 66 5.55 11.72 6.74
N ARG A 67 5.85 12.98 7.08
CA ARG A 67 5.12 14.13 6.56
C ARG A 67 6.13 15.13 6.03
N ALA A 68 5.96 15.55 4.79
CA ALA A 68 6.80 16.55 4.16
C ALA A 68 5.95 17.38 3.20
N ASN A 69 5.87 18.69 3.40
CA ASN A 69 5.25 19.64 2.46
C ASN A 69 3.87 19.23 1.90
N GLY A 70 3.01 18.67 2.77
CA GLY A 70 1.67 18.19 2.42
C GLY A 70 1.59 16.73 1.93
N ALA A 71 2.72 16.11 1.62
CA ALA A 71 2.80 14.66 1.39
C ALA A 71 2.82 13.90 2.72
N GLU A 72 2.09 12.79 2.78
CA GLU A 72 2.07 11.89 3.93
C GLU A 72 2.32 10.46 3.45
N PHE A 73 3.29 9.78 4.07
CA PHE A 73 3.59 8.36 3.85
C PHE A 73 3.47 7.61 5.18
N LYS A 74 2.81 6.45 5.18
CA LYS A 74 2.55 5.65 6.38
C LYS A 74 3.05 4.23 6.19
N VAL A 75 3.60 3.64 7.25
CA VAL A 75 4.08 2.28 7.24
C VAL A 75 4.01 1.61 8.61
N GLY A 76 3.81 0.30 8.66
CA GLY A 76 3.60 -0.44 9.90
C GLY A 76 2.12 -0.66 10.20
N ASN A 77 1.73 -0.74 11.47
CA ASN A 77 0.36 -1.12 11.89
C ASN A 77 -0.15 -2.43 11.28
N GLU A 78 0.78 -3.36 11.12
CA GLU A 78 0.55 -4.59 10.40
C GLU A 78 0.18 -5.72 11.38
N VAL A 79 -0.72 -6.63 10.95
CA VAL A 79 -1.36 -7.59 11.89
C VAL A 79 -1.38 -9.06 11.44
N VAL A 80 -0.99 -9.35 10.19
CA VAL A 80 -1.01 -10.72 9.63
C VAL A 80 0.34 -11.11 9.01
N MET A 81 0.61 -12.42 8.95
CA MET A 81 1.77 -12.94 8.22
C MET A 81 1.46 -13.11 6.74
N PHE A 82 0.22 -13.48 6.41
CA PHE A 82 -0.21 -13.78 5.06
C PHE A 82 -1.40 -12.93 4.69
N ARG A 83 -1.34 -12.28 3.52
CA ARG A 83 -2.39 -11.35 3.08
C ARG A 83 -3.79 -11.99 3.03
N HIS A 84 -3.90 -13.28 2.70
CA HIS A 84 -5.20 -13.98 2.66
C HIS A 84 -5.86 -14.17 4.03
N GLU A 85 -5.11 -14.01 5.14
CA GLU A 85 -5.70 -14.07 6.49
C GLU A 85 -6.53 -12.81 6.77
N LYS A 86 -6.15 -11.67 6.16
CA LYS A 86 -6.86 -10.38 6.26
C LYS A 86 -6.48 -9.45 5.10
N THR A 87 -5.65 -8.45 5.36
CA THR A 87 -5.02 -7.57 4.37
C THR A 87 -3.70 -7.07 4.94
N PHE A 88 -2.77 -6.70 4.06
CA PHE A 88 -1.64 -5.84 4.44
C PHE A 88 -2.10 -4.38 4.33
N TYR A 89 -1.86 -3.59 5.37
CA TYR A 89 -2.49 -2.29 5.52
C TYR A 89 -1.69 -1.16 4.87
N ASN A 90 -0.38 -1.15 5.06
CA ASN A 90 0.46 -0.04 4.64
C ASN A 90 1.54 -0.52 3.67
N LYS A 91 1.42 -0.07 2.42
CA LYS A 91 2.34 -0.36 1.31
C LYS A 91 3.77 0.06 1.66
N PRO A 92 4.81 -0.71 1.30
CA PRO A 92 6.19 -0.32 1.50
C PRO A 92 6.53 0.91 0.67
N GLY A 93 7.24 1.86 1.25
CA GLY A 93 7.71 3.03 0.53
C GLY A 93 8.86 2.68 -0.39
N LEU A 94 8.80 3.09 -1.66
CA LEU A 94 9.93 3.00 -2.59
C LEU A 94 10.66 4.35 -2.59
N PHE A 95 11.90 4.34 -2.09
CA PHE A 95 12.74 5.52 -1.97
C PHE A 95 13.91 5.40 -2.93
N LEU A 96 14.18 6.45 -3.72
CA LEU A 96 15.37 6.49 -4.56
C LEU A 96 16.54 7.12 -3.81
N ARG A 97 17.66 6.40 -3.72
CA ARG A 97 18.92 6.87 -3.16
C ARG A 97 19.65 7.76 -4.14
N VAL A 98 20.12 8.89 -3.64
CA VAL A 98 20.98 9.85 -4.33
C VAL A 98 22.14 10.23 -3.44
N LYS A 99 23.28 10.59 -4.04
CA LYS A 99 24.52 10.91 -3.34
C LYS A 99 24.69 12.41 -3.19
N ALA A 100 25.05 12.88 -2.00
CA ALA A 100 25.29 14.30 -1.75
C ALA A 100 26.46 14.87 -2.58
N SER A 101 27.41 14.02 -2.97
CA SER A 101 28.52 14.38 -3.84
C SER A 101 28.13 14.58 -5.32
N ASP A 102 26.90 14.19 -5.72
CA ASP A 102 26.47 14.22 -7.11
C ASP A 102 26.11 15.64 -7.56
N PRO A 103 26.84 16.24 -8.52
CA PRO A 103 26.56 17.60 -8.99
C PRO A 103 25.21 17.71 -9.69
N GLU A 104 24.65 16.60 -10.21
CA GLU A 104 23.38 16.57 -10.93
C GLU A 104 22.22 16.05 -10.05
N ILE A 105 22.39 16.03 -8.72
CA ILE A 105 21.42 15.49 -7.77
C ILE A 105 19.99 16.03 -7.98
N ALA A 106 19.84 17.35 -8.12
CA ALA A 106 18.53 17.99 -8.30
C ALA A 106 17.86 17.54 -9.62
N LYS A 107 18.64 17.39 -10.70
CA LYS A 107 18.13 16.93 -11.99
C LYS A 107 17.66 15.46 -11.92
N LYS A 108 18.43 14.59 -11.27
CA LYS A 108 18.07 13.17 -11.09
C LYS A 108 16.80 13.03 -10.27
N VAL A 109 16.70 13.78 -9.16
CA VAL A 109 15.50 13.80 -8.32
C VAL A 109 14.30 14.34 -9.10
N ALA A 110 14.43 15.47 -9.81
CA ALA A 110 13.33 16.04 -10.59
C ALA A 110 12.78 15.06 -11.63
N MET A 111 13.66 14.33 -12.33
CA MET A 111 13.26 13.32 -13.31
C MET A 111 12.51 12.15 -12.67
N ALA A 112 12.95 11.71 -11.49
CA ALA A 112 12.32 10.61 -10.77
C ALA A 112 11.02 11.03 -10.05
N ASP A 113 10.91 12.28 -9.62
CA ASP A 113 9.77 12.81 -8.86
C ASP A 113 8.49 12.91 -9.70
N VAL A 114 8.66 13.24 -10.99
CA VAL A 114 7.56 13.36 -11.97
C VAL A 114 7.16 12.02 -12.60
N TYR A 115 7.97 10.97 -12.41
CA TYR A 115 7.68 9.65 -12.97
C TYR A 115 6.44 9.04 -12.32
N THR A 116 5.44 8.77 -13.15
CA THR A 116 4.14 8.26 -12.74
C THR A 116 3.76 7.08 -13.63
N VAL A 117 3.24 6.02 -13.00
CA VAL A 117 2.71 4.85 -13.68
C VAL A 117 1.20 4.85 -13.51
N ASN A 118 0.45 4.99 -14.60
CA ASN A 118 -0.98 4.71 -14.57
C ASN A 118 -1.20 3.21 -14.75
N TYR A 119 -1.80 2.57 -13.75
CA TYR A 119 -2.16 1.16 -13.80
C TYR A 119 -3.57 0.99 -13.27
N VAL A 120 -4.45 0.43 -14.10
CA VAL A 120 -5.89 0.27 -13.82
C VAL A 120 -6.55 1.54 -13.29
N GLY A 121 -6.23 2.70 -13.90
CA GLY A 121 -6.82 3.99 -13.56
C GLY A 121 -6.29 4.62 -12.27
N MET A 122 -5.24 4.05 -11.68
CA MET A 122 -4.56 4.58 -10.51
C MET A 122 -3.14 5.01 -10.85
N ASP A 123 -2.72 6.16 -10.33
CA ASP A 123 -1.37 6.68 -10.50
C ASP A 123 -0.46 6.23 -9.37
N PHE A 124 0.62 5.54 -9.72
CA PHE A 124 1.65 5.10 -8.78
C PHE A 124 2.92 5.93 -8.97
N THR A 125 3.53 6.32 -7.85
CA THR A 125 4.75 7.12 -7.81
C THR A 125 5.71 6.59 -6.74
N LEU A 126 6.96 7.04 -6.76
CA LEU A 126 7.92 6.85 -5.66
C LEU A 126 7.48 7.61 -4.42
N ASP A 127 7.79 7.13 -3.22
CA ASP A 127 7.32 7.74 -1.97
C ASP A 127 8.30 8.79 -1.42
N GLY A 128 9.54 8.81 -1.89
CA GLY A 128 10.52 9.78 -1.45
C GLY A 128 11.94 9.51 -1.93
N PHE A 129 12.89 10.21 -1.33
CA PHE A 129 14.30 10.15 -1.70
C PHE A 129 15.19 9.96 -0.47
N ALA A 130 16.25 9.18 -0.63
CA ALA A 130 17.25 8.95 0.40
C ALA A 130 18.57 9.62 0.00
N ILE A 131 19.06 10.58 0.78
CA ILE A 131 20.28 11.32 0.47
C ILE A 131 21.43 10.73 1.28
N GLU A 132 22.41 10.16 0.60
CA GLU A 132 23.62 9.61 1.18
C GLU A 132 24.67 10.71 1.41
N ALA A 133 25.16 10.80 2.64
CA ALA A 133 26.14 11.79 3.09
C ALA A 133 27.58 11.40 2.68
N ASP A 134 27.85 11.33 1.38
CA ASP A 134 29.18 11.11 0.81
C ASP A 134 29.88 12.41 0.35
N GLY A 135 29.28 13.56 0.68
CA GLY A 135 29.73 14.90 0.33
C GLY A 135 29.07 15.97 1.19
N ASP A 136 28.83 17.17 0.64
CA ASP A 136 28.16 18.27 1.33
C ASP A 136 26.64 18.02 1.45
N LEU A 137 26.25 17.34 2.53
CA LEU A 137 24.86 16.96 2.79
C LEU A 137 23.92 18.18 2.93
N PRO A 138 24.23 19.26 3.67
CA PRO A 138 23.39 20.45 3.73
C PRO A 138 23.07 21.06 2.37
N SER A 139 24.06 21.16 1.47
CA SER A 139 23.84 21.68 0.11
C SER A 139 22.98 20.73 -0.72
N ALA A 140 23.24 19.42 -0.63
CA ALA A 140 22.44 18.40 -1.30
C ALA A 140 20.97 18.42 -0.85
N VAL A 141 20.71 18.54 0.46
CA VAL A 141 19.34 18.63 1.02
C VAL A 141 18.59 19.83 0.44
N LYS A 142 19.23 21.01 0.36
CA LYS A 142 18.61 22.19 -0.26
C LYS A 142 18.28 21.95 -1.72
N ALA A 143 19.24 21.44 -2.50
CA ALA A 143 19.06 21.21 -3.93
C ALA A 143 17.94 20.19 -4.22
N VAL A 144 17.86 19.11 -3.43
CA VAL A 144 16.78 18.13 -3.53
C VAL A 144 15.45 18.75 -3.15
N ARG A 145 15.40 19.53 -2.07
CA ARG A 145 14.15 20.13 -1.59
C ARG A 145 13.55 21.15 -2.55
N GLU A 146 14.37 21.79 -3.39
CA GLU A 146 13.89 22.71 -4.44
C GLU A 146 13.06 21.99 -5.52
N VAL A 147 13.27 20.70 -5.73
CA VAL A 147 12.64 19.94 -6.83
C VAL A 147 11.62 18.89 -6.39
N THR A 148 11.55 18.56 -5.09
CA THR A 148 10.55 17.60 -4.58
C THR A 148 9.94 17.99 -3.24
N LYS A 149 8.64 17.74 -3.12
CA LYS A 149 7.88 17.84 -1.88
C LYS A 149 7.81 16.53 -1.09
N ARG A 150 8.31 15.42 -1.65
CA ARG A 150 8.21 14.09 -1.05
C ARG A 150 9.06 13.98 0.23
N PRO A 151 8.72 13.05 1.13
CA PRO A 151 9.56 12.68 2.27
C PRO A 151 11.02 12.43 1.90
N LEU A 152 11.91 12.86 2.79
CA LEU A 152 13.35 12.59 2.68
C LEU A 152 13.83 11.65 3.79
N MET A 153 14.88 10.91 3.44
CA MET A 153 15.70 10.13 4.36
C MET A 153 17.14 10.62 4.24
N LEU A 154 17.83 10.82 5.37
CA LEU A 154 19.24 11.18 5.41
C LEU A 154 20.06 9.97 5.85
N ILE A 155 20.98 9.52 5.00
CA ILE A 155 21.86 8.38 5.28
C ILE A 155 23.25 8.93 5.65
N GLY A 156 23.69 8.72 6.88
CA GLY A 156 24.99 9.17 7.38
C GLY A 156 25.25 8.70 8.82
N ASN A 157 26.50 8.86 9.27
CA ASN A 157 26.94 8.49 10.62
C ASN A 157 27.45 9.68 11.46
N ASP A 158 27.67 10.83 10.84
CA ASP A 158 28.10 12.06 11.53
C ASP A 158 26.88 12.83 12.08
N ALA A 159 26.72 12.82 13.40
CA ALA A 159 25.64 13.49 14.10
C ALA A 159 25.62 15.02 13.86
N ALA A 160 26.78 15.67 13.77
CA ALA A 160 26.84 17.13 13.58
C ALA A 160 26.41 17.52 12.15
N LEU A 161 26.82 16.73 11.16
CA LEU A 161 26.41 16.91 9.77
C LEU A 161 24.90 16.67 9.59
N LEU A 162 24.37 15.62 10.22
CA LEU A 162 22.94 15.30 10.22
C LEU A 162 22.12 16.38 10.94
N ASP A 163 22.57 16.88 12.09
CA ASP A 163 21.91 17.96 12.84
C ASP A 163 21.76 19.23 11.99
N THR A 164 22.83 19.62 11.31
CA THR A 164 22.84 20.78 10.39
C THR A 164 21.86 20.57 9.24
N SER A 165 21.80 19.36 8.69
CA SER A 165 20.97 19.02 7.54
C SER A 165 19.48 18.91 7.90
N LEU A 166 19.16 18.33 9.06
CA LEU A 166 17.78 18.23 9.58
C LEU A 166 17.21 19.60 9.95
N SER A 167 18.05 20.54 10.38
CA SER A 167 17.64 21.92 10.64
C SER A 167 17.08 22.63 9.39
N LEU A 168 17.38 22.13 8.19
CA LEU A 168 16.86 22.61 6.91
C LEU A 168 15.48 22.04 6.57
N LEU A 169 14.98 21.07 7.34
CA LEU A 169 13.71 20.38 7.14
C LEU A 169 12.77 20.56 8.35
N PRO A 170 12.48 21.81 8.79
CA PRO A 170 11.74 22.06 10.01
C PRO A 170 10.30 21.54 9.90
N GLY A 171 9.88 20.73 10.88
CA GLY A 171 8.53 20.21 10.96
C GLY A 171 8.23 19.04 10.02
N GLU A 172 9.23 18.54 9.29
CA GLU A 172 9.09 17.35 8.45
C GLU A 172 9.42 16.05 9.20
N GLY A 173 8.66 15.00 8.94
CA GLY A 173 8.98 13.64 9.38
C GLY A 173 10.07 13.04 8.50
N THR A 174 11.32 13.15 8.96
CA THR A 174 12.53 12.70 8.24
C THR A 174 13.07 11.41 8.85
N LEU A 175 13.52 10.46 8.03
CA LEU A 175 14.30 9.30 8.53
C LEU A 175 15.78 9.64 8.61
N VAL A 176 16.44 9.17 9.66
CA VAL A 176 17.89 9.21 9.83
C VAL A 176 18.42 7.78 9.85
N CYS A 177 19.32 7.47 8.92
CA CYS A 177 19.85 6.14 8.71
C CYS A 177 21.39 6.11 8.81
N ALA A 178 22.02 5.31 9.65
CA ALA A 178 21.46 4.46 10.70
C ALA A 178 22.38 4.41 11.92
N ALA A 179 21.75 4.26 13.08
CA ALA A 179 22.41 4.06 14.37
C ALA A 179 22.76 2.59 14.60
N ASP A 180 23.97 2.34 15.09
CA ASP A 180 24.43 1.08 15.65
C ASP A 180 24.99 1.30 17.06
N LEU A 181 25.51 0.24 17.70
CA LEU A 181 26.05 0.31 19.05
C LEU A 181 27.19 1.33 19.24
N SER A 182 27.88 1.75 18.18
CA SER A 182 29.00 2.69 18.26
C SER A 182 28.58 4.16 18.24
N ASN A 183 27.38 4.48 17.76
CA ASN A 183 26.95 5.87 17.52
C ASN A 183 25.49 6.18 17.92
N TYR A 184 24.77 5.22 18.51
CA TYR A 184 23.34 5.42 18.79
C TYR A 184 23.03 6.58 19.73
N GLU A 185 23.88 6.89 20.70
CA GLU A 185 23.64 7.96 21.68
C GLU A 185 23.57 9.33 21.00
N SER A 186 24.61 9.66 20.20
CA SER A 186 24.69 10.94 19.50
C SER A 186 23.62 11.08 18.40
N LEU A 187 23.33 9.99 17.68
CA LEU A 187 22.26 9.99 16.68
C LEU A 187 20.86 10.02 17.32
N ALA A 188 20.68 9.41 18.48
CA ALA A 188 19.43 9.48 19.23
C ALA A 188 19.15 10.92 19.68
N ASP A 189 20.14 11.61 20.23
CA ASP A 189 19.98 13.01 20.63
C ASP A 189 19.66 13.93 19.44
N THR A 190 20.33 13.69 18.31
CA THR A 190 20.05 14.41 17.05
C THR A 190 18.61 14.14 16.58
N ALA A 191 18.18 12.88 16.57
CA ALA A 191 16.83 12.51 16.17
C ALA A 191 15.76 13.09 17.11
N LYS A 192 15.98 13.06 18.44
CA LYS A 192 15.09 13.68 19.44
C LYS A 192 14.92 15.17 19.19
N LYS A 193 16.04 15.89 18.98
CA LYS A 193 16.05 17.34 18.73
C LYS A 193 15.16 17.72 17.54
N HIS A 194 15.21 16.94 16.47
CA HIS A 194 14.47 17.22 15.24
C HIS A 194 13.15 16.46 15.10
N LYS A 195 12.79 15.64 16.09
CA LYS A 195 11.67 14.69 16.01
C LYS A 195 11.75 13.79 14.77
N ALA A 196 12.97 13.45 14.38
CA ALA A 196 13.25 12.55 13.27
C ALA A 196 13.09 11.09 13.71
N ILE A 197 12.81 10.21 12.76
CA ILE A 197 12.68 8.77 12.98
C ILE A 197 14.04 8.13 12.79
N LEU A 198 14.52 7.43 13.82
CA LEU A 198 15.84 6.81 13.78
C LEU A 198 15.74 5.38 13.25
N VAL A 199 16.56 5.07 12.24
CA VAL A 199 16.81 3.70 11.81
C VAL A 199 17.89 3.10 12.70
N VAL A 200 17.63 1.94 13.28
CA VAL A 200 18.60 1.17 14.05
C VAL A 200 19.03 -0.07 13.28
N LYS A 201 20.34 -0.40 13.32
CA LYS A 201 20.94 -1.55 12.64
C LYS A 201 21.83 -2.34 13.59
N ALA A 202 21.90 -3.65 13.39
CA ALA A 202 22.83 -4.53 14.09
C ALA A 202 23.14 -5.79 13.26
N ASN A 203 24.12 -6.60 13.69
CA ASN A 203 24.52 -7.77 12.92
C ASN A 203 23.56 -8.95 13.10
N THR A 204 22.84 -9.02 14.22
CA THR A 204 21.87 -10.08 14.54
C THR A 204 20.54 -9.50 15.03
N LEU A 205 19.47 -10.30 15.03
CA LEU A 205 18.17 -9.88 15.57
C LEU A 205 18.21 -9.65 17.09
N ASP A 206 19.07 -10.37 17.80
CA ASP A 206 19.23 -10.23 19.25
C ASP A 206 19.92 -8.91 19.58
N GLU A 207 21.04 -8.61 18.93
CA GLU A 207 21.73 -7.30 19.05
C GLU A 207 20.81 -6.14 18.64
N LEU A 208 19.98 -6.35 17.60
CA LEU A 208 19.02 -5.34 17.14
C LEU A 208 17.91 -5.10 18.17
N ALA A 209 17.44 -6.15 18.83
CA ALA A 209 16.46 -6.04 19.91
C ALA A 209 17.05 -5.28 21.12
N GLU A 210 18.28 -5.60 21.51
CA GLU A 210 18.99 -4.88 22.58
C GLU A 210 19.19 -3.40 22.24
N LEU A 211 19.64 -3.10 21.01
CA LEU A 211 19.83 -1.73 20.56
C LEU A 211 18.51 -0.95 20.52
N THR A 212 17.44 -1.57 20.03
CA THR A 212 16.10 -0.97 20.04
C THR A 212 15.70 -0.57 21.46
N GLN A 213 15.91 -1.44 22.44
CA GLN A 213 15.58 -1.15 23.84
C GLN A 213 16.42 0.00 24.41
N LYS A 214 17.72 0.07 24.09
CA LYS A 214 18.59 1.18 24.50
C LYS A 214 18.10 2.51 23.93
N VAL A 215 17.78 2.54 22.64
CA VAL A 215 17.26 3.76 21.97
C VAL A 215 15.87 4.15 22.50
N GLN A 216 15.03 3.19 22.88
CA GLN A 216 13.76 3.47 23.55
C GLN A 216 13.96 4.07 24.95
N ALA A 217 14.95 3.59 25.71
CA ALA A 217 15.28 4.13 27.03
C ALA A 217 15.75 5.60 26.95
N GLU A 218 16.31 5.99 25.80
CA GLU A 218 16.65 7.37 25.47
C GLU A 218 15.42 8.25 25.13
N GLY A 219 14.22 7.69 25.09
CA GLY A 219 12.96 8.41 24.83
C GLY A 219 12.57 8.50 23.36
N LEU A 220 13.24 7.77 22.47
CA LEU A 220 12.83 7.63 21.07
C LEU A 220 11.92 6.41 20.88
N GLU A 221 10.64 6.68 20.65
CA GLU A 221 9.67 5.62 20.45
C GLU A 221 9.40 5.29 18.98
N ASP A 222 9.64 6.21 18.05
CA ASP A 222 9.39 6.00 16.63
C ASP A 222 10.69 5.53 15.96
N LEU A 223 10.76 4.22 15.69
CA LEU A 223 11.96 3.55 15.17
C LEU A 223 11.66 2.75 13.90
N VAL A 224 12.71 2.54 13.11
CA VAL A 224 12.71 1.65 11.95
C VAL A 224 13.89 0.71 12.04
N LEU A 225 13.69 -0.56 11.66
CA LEU A 225 14.69 -1.61 11.84
C LEU A 225 15.37 -1.94 10.50
N ASP A 226 16.68 -1.74 10.44
CA ASP A 226 17.51 -2.35 9.42
C ASP A 226 17.93 -3.75 9.91
N LEU A 227 17.35 -4.78 9.28
CA LEU A 227 17.65 -6.16 9.66
C LEU A 227 18.97 -6.66 9.05
N GLY A 228 19.62 -5.89 8.16
CA GLY A 228 20.83 -6.27 7.44
C GLY A 228 20.63 -7.50 6.55
N GLY A 229 21.59 -8.41 6.55
CA GLY A 229 21.53 -9.66 5.78
C GLY A 229 22.25 -9.58 4.43
N LYS A 230 23.13 -10.54 4.19
CA LYS A 230 24.10 -10.52 3.08
C LYS A 230 23.53 -11.06 1.76
N ASN A 231 22.31 -11.59 1.77
CA ASN A 231 21.66 -12.15 0.58
C ASN A 231 20.15 -12.28 0.81
N LEU A 232 19.42 -12.66 -0.25
CA LEU A 232 17.98 -12.91 -0.23
C LEU A 232 17.54 -13.90 0.85
N GLY A 233 18.28 -15.00 1.05
CA GLY A 233 17.92 -16.02 2.02
C GLY A 233 18.01 -15.50 3.45
N GLU A 234 19.11 -14.82 3.77
CA GLU A 234 19.30 -14.24 5.09
C GLU A 234 18.29 -13.13 5.40
N TRP A 235 18.02 -12.24 4.43
CA TRP A 235 16.98 -11.21 4.59
C TRP A 235 15.59 -11.84 4.78
N LEU A 236 15.21 -12.83 3.97
CA LEU A 236 13.94 -13.54 4.09
C LEU A 236 13.76 -14.13 5.49
N THR A 237 14.80 -14.79 6.01
CA THR A 237 14.78 -15.37 7.34
C THR A 237 14.60 -14.29 8.39
N ARG A 238 15.41 -13.22 8.36
CA ARG A 238 15.36 -12.15 9.37
C ARG A 238 14.03 -11.40 9.35
N SER A 239 13.53 -11.01 8.17
CA SER A 239 12.27 -10.27 8.05
C SER A 239 11.08 -11.11 8.48
N THR A 240 11.08 -12.40 8.14
CA THR A 240 10.04 -13.35 8.58
C THR A 240 10.06 -13.54 10.09
N GLN A 241 11.24 -13.66 10.71
CA GLN A 241 11.35 -13.82 12.16
C GLN A 241 10.93 -12.55 12.90
N ALA A 242 11.42 -11.37 12.49
CA ALA A 242 11.02 -10.09 13.08
C ALA A 242 9.49 -9.91 13.04
N ARG A 243 8.88 -10.10 11.86
CA ARG A 243 7.42 -10.06 11.66
C ARG A 243 6.70 -11.06 12.55
N ARG A 244 7.16 -12.31 12.60
CA ARG A 244 6.53 -13.38 13.39
C ARG A 244 6.62 -13.11 14.88
N LEU A 245 7.77 -12.68 15.38
CA LEU A 245 8.01 -12.36 16.78
C LEU A 245 7.13 -11.17 17.22
N ALA A 246 7.04 -10.12 16.41
CA ALA A 246 6.15 -8.99 16.66
C ALA A 246 4.67 -9.44 16.72
N LEU A 247 4.20 -10.17 15.70
CA LEU A 247 2.77 -10.53 15.59
C LEU A 247 2.33 -11.62 16.58
N LYS A 248 3.08 -12.73 16.63
CA LYS A 248 2.67 -13.95 17.34
C LYS A 248 3.12 -13.93 18.80
N SER A 249 4.30 -13.37 19.09
CA SER A 249 4.87 -13.32 20.43
C SER A 249 4.74 -11.95 21.10
N ASN A 250 4.23 -10.92 20.39
CA ASN A 250 4.21 -9.54 20.88
C ASN A 250 5.59 -9.04 21.34
N PHE A 251 6.66 -9.49 20.66
CA PHE A 251 8.03 -9.14 21.00
C PHE A 251 8.30 -7.68 20.58
N LYS A 252 8.04 -6.75 21.50
CA LYS A 252 8.09 -5.31 21.26
C LYS A 252 9.42 -4.78 20.71
N PRO A 253 10.60 -5.31 21.08
CA PRO A 253 11.87 -4.82 20.52
C PRO A 253 12.00 -4.99 19.01
N LEU A 254 11.22 -5.87 18.37
CA LEU A 254 11.17 -6.01 16.91
C LEU A 254 9.81 -5.57 16.32
N GLY A 255 8.99 -4.88 17.12
CA GLY A 255 7.64 -4.44 16.78
C GLY A 255 7.60 -3.14 15.98
N TYR A 256 8.45 -3.02 14.95
CA TYR A 256 8.63 -1.79 14.16
C TYR A 256 8.67 -2.10 12.66
N PRO A 257 8.36 -1.12 11.80
CA PRO A 257 8.62 -1.24 10.37
C PRO A 257 10.10 -1.47 10.08
N THR A 258 10.39 -2.12 8.95
CA THR A 258 11.76 -2.47 8.55
C THR A 258 12.18 -1.72 7.30
N ILE A 259 13.48 -1.50 7.13
CA ILE A 259 14.06 -0.90 5.93
C ILE A 259 14.99 -1.90 5.23
N PHE A 260 15.01 -1.84 3.91
CA PHE A 260 15.87 -2.69 3.08
C PHE A 260 16.54 -1.90 1.97
N PHE A 261 17.85 -2.11 1.80
CA PHE A 261 18.64 -1.54 0.70
C PHE A 261 18.74 -2.56 -0.43
N ALA A 262 18.02 -2.34 -1.52
CA ALA A 262 17.86 -3.34 -2.58
C ALA A 262 19.16 -3.60 -3.36
N ALA A 263 20.00 -2.57 -3.52
CA ALA A 263 21.26 -2.65 -4.26
C ALA A 263 22.46 -3.14 -3.41
N GLN A 264 22.26 -3.51 -2.13
CA GLN A 264 23.35 -3.85 -1.21
C GLN A 264 24.25 -5.02 -1.66
N ASN A 265 23.77 -5.85 -2.59
CA ASN A 265 24.51 -6.99 -3.17
C ASN A 265 24.72 -6.87 -4.69
N GLY A 266 24.71 -5.64 -5.20
CA GLY A 266 24.89 -5.32 -6.63
C GLY A 266 23.60 -4.82 -7.28
N VAL A 267 23.75 -3.83 -8.16
CA VAL A 267 22.65 -3.21 -8.92
C VAL A 267 21.98 -4.19 -9.89
N ASP A 268 22.70 -5.23 -10.34
CA ASP A 268 22.20 -6.30 -11.20
C ASP A 268 21.08 -7.13 -10.54
N LYS A 269 21.07 -7.18 -9.20
CA LYS A 269 20.07 -7.94 -8.43
C LYS A 269 19.00 -7.07 -7.82
N GLU A 270 19.12 -5.76 -7.94
CA GLU A 270 18.32 -4.76 -7.23
C GLU A 270 16.81 -4.99 -7.42
N ALA A 271 16.36 -5.21 -8.66
CA ALA A 271 14.94 -5.46 -8.95
C ALA A 271 14.40 -6.68 -8.20
N VAL A 272 15.15 -7.78 -8.18
CA VAL A 272 14.76 -9.04 -7.53
C VAL A 272 14.75 -8.88 -6.01
N TYR A 273 15.74 -8.16 -5.48
CA TYR A 273 15.88 -7.85 -4.06
C TYR A 273 14.73 -6.96 -3.58
N ALA A 274 14.41 -5.91 -4.32
CA ALA A 274 13.26 -5.04 -4.06
C ALA A 274 11.94 -5.81 -4.12
N ALA A 275 11.73 -6.66 -5.13
CA ALA A 275 10.53 -7.48 -5.25
C ALA A 275 10.34 -8.43 -4.06
N GLN A 276 11.41 -9.07 -3.59
CA GLN A 276 11.35 -9.88 -2.38
C GLN A 276 11.00 -9.03 -1.15
N ALA A 277 11.64 -7.86 -0.99
CA ALA A 277 11.41 -6.99 0.15
C ALA A 277 9.94 -6.52 0.22
N ILE A 278 9.35 -6.14 -0.92
CA ILE A 278 7.92 -5.82 -1.05
C ILE A 278 7.04 -6.99 -0.59
N ALA A 279 7.34 -8.21 -1.04
CA ALA A 279 6.56 -9.39 -0.69
C ALA A 279 6.81 -9.91 0.74
N LYS A 280 7.92 -9.50 1.38
CA LYS A 280 8.44 -10.06 2.62
C LYS A 280 8.71 -8.99 3.68
N TYR A 281 7.66 -8.21 3.92
CA TYR A 281 7.45 -7.41 5.12
C TYR A 281 8.35 -6.18 5.28
N ALA A 282 9.04 -5.75 4.22
CA ALA A 282 9.72 -4.45 4.25
C ALA A 282 8.68 -3.34 4.44
N GLY A 283 9.04 -2.32 5.23
CA GLY A 283 8.30 -1.07 5.31
C GLY A 283 8.88 0.01 4.38
N PHE A 284 10.19 0.02 4.23
CA PHE A 284 10.93 0.89 3.33
C PHE A 284 11.81 0.05 2.43
N VAL A 285 11.81 0.34 1.13
CA VAL A 285 12.70 -0.25 0.14
C VAL A 285 13.46 0.90 -0.53
N VAL A 286 14.76 0.94 -0.30
CA VAL A 286 15.67 1.91 -0.89
C VAL A 286 16.27 1.32 -2.17
N LEU A 287 16.08 2.03 -3.27
CA LEU A 287 16.59 1.73 -4.61
C LEU A 287 17.76 2.67 -4.91
N ASP A 288 18.76 2.23 -5.66
CA ASP A 288 19.86 3.03 -6.19
C ASP A 288 19.65 3.40 -7.65
N THR A 289 18.91 2.56 -8.39
CA THR A 289 18.74 2.70 -9.83
C THR A 289 17.38 3.30 -10.15
N PHE A 290 17.39 4.47 -10.82
CA PHE A 290 16.21 4.97 -11.50
C PHE A 290 16.19 4.49 -12.95
N ALA A 291 15.39 3.47 -13.22
CA ALA A 291 15.09 2.97 -14.56
C ALA A 291 13.57 2.72 -14.66
N PRO A 292 12.81 3.40 -15.54
CA PRO A 292 11.37 3.21 -15.68
C PRO A 292 10.93 1.75 -15.81
N GLU A 293 11.68 0.95 -16.58
CA GLU A 293 11.48 -0.48 -16.81
C GLU A 293 11.71 -1.36 -15.56
N MET A 294 12.48 -0.88 -14.58
CA MET A 294 12.65 -1.52 -13.27
C MET A 294 11.59 -1.03 -12.27
N ILE A 295 11.29 0.27 -12.26
CA ILE A 295 10.38 0.87 -11.28
C ILE A 295 8.92 0.50 -11.56
N TYR A 296 8.52 0.45 -12.83
CA TYR A 296 7.16 0.05 -13.24
C TYR A 296 6.72 -1.28 -12.59
N PRO A 297 7.42 -2.41 -12.77
CA PRO A 297 6.98 -3.67 -12.19
C PRO A 297 7.03 -3.67 -10.65
N LEU A 298 7.90 -2.88 -10.01
CA LEU A 298 7.95 -2.77 -8.55
C LEU A 298 6.75 -2.01 -7.98
N LEU A 299 6.36 -0.88 -8.61
CA LEU A 299 5.16 -0.13 -8.25
C LEU A 299 3.91 -0.99 -8.38
N VAL A 300 3.79 -1.71 -9.51
CA VAL A 300 2.66 -2.62 -9.79
C VAL A 300 2.64 -3.81 -8.82
N LEU A 301 3.79 -4.45 -8.58
CA LEU A 301 3.89 -5.57 -7.62
C LEU A 301 3.46 -5.14 -6.22
N ARG A 302 3.93 -3.99 -5.76
CA ARG A 302 3.55 -3.43 -4.47
C ARG A 302 2.06 -3.21 -4.37
N GLU A 303 1.44 -2.62 -5.38
CA GLU A 303 -0.02 -2.42 -5.36
C GLU A 303 -0.74 -3.76 -5.28
N ASN A 304 -0.40 -4.71 -6.16
CA ASN A 304 -1.05 -6.02 -6.21
C ASN A 304 -0.95 -6.81 -4.89
N ILE A 305 0.20 -6.76 -4.22
CA ILE A 305 0.41 -7.46 -2.94
C ILE A 305 -0.42 -6.83 -1.81
N TYR A 306 -0.62 -5.51 -1.83
CA TYR A 306 -1.27 -4.76 -0.77
C TYR A 306 -2.74 -4.40 -1.04
N THR A 307 -3.28 -4.72 -2.21
CA THR A 307 -4.72 -4.70 -2.45
C THR A 307 -5.44 -5.57 -1.43
N ASP A 308 -6.52 -5.07 -0.84
CA ASP A 308 -7.37 -5.82 0.08
C ASP A 308 -8.00 -7.03 -0.64
N PRO A 309 -7.63 -8.28 -0.28
CA PRO A 309 -8.14 -9.46 -0.97
C PRO A 309 -9.65 -9.68 -0.73
N GLN A 310 -10.26 -8.98 0.22
CA GLN A 310 -11.70 -9.07 0.49
C GLN A 310 -12.53 -8.06 -0.32
N LYS A 311 -11.88 -7.09 -0.97
CA LYS A 311 -12.54 -6.01 -1.70
C LYS A 311 -11.99 -5.94 -3.12
N PRO A 312 -12.71 -6.49 -4.11
CA PRO A 312 -12.35 -6.31 -5.51
C PRO A 312 -12.26 -4.83 -5.86
N ILE A 313 -11.24 -4.44 -6.63
CA ILE A 313 -11.14 -3.09 -7.19
C ILE A 313 -12.18 -2.97 -8.30
N GLN A 314 -13.06 -1.97 -8.20
CA GLN A 314 -14.20 -1.80 -9.11
C GLN A 314 -14.06 -0.48 -9.87
N VAL A 315 -14.58 -0.48 -11.09
CA VAL A 315 -14.79 0.73 -11.89
C VAL A 315 -16.23 1.19 -11.66
N GLN A 316 -16.50 2.50 -11.72
CA GLN A 316 -17.86 2.99 -11.54
C GLN A 316 -18.76 2.47 -12.68
N PRO A 317 -19.91 1.84 -12.40
CA PRO A 317 -20.87 1.47 -13.44
C PRO A 317 -21.30 2.70 -14.24
N GLY A 318 -21.34 2.58 -15.56
CA GLY A 318 -21.65 3.71 -16.44
C GLY A 318 -21.31 3.42 -17.90
N ILE A 319 -21.44 4.46 -18.72
CA ILE A 319 -21.00 4.44 -20.12
C ILE A 319 -19.72 5.26 -20.28
N TYR A 320 -18.70 4.63 -20.84
CA TYR A 320 -17.38 5.23 -21.05
C TYR A 320 -17.13 5.45 -22.54
N GLU A 321 -16.48 6.57 -22.84
CA GLU A 321 -16.08 6.98 -24.17
C GLU A 321 -14.64 6.53 -24.44
N ILE A 322 -14.43 5.70 -25.45
CA ILE A 322 -13.09 5.28 -25.87
C ILE A 322 -12.83 5.78 -27.29
N ASN A 323 -11.71 6.50 -27.46
CA ASN A 323 -11.28 7.07 -28.73
C ASN A 323 -12.33 7.97 -29.43
N SER A 324 -13.01 8.82 -28.65
CA SER A 324 -14.00 9.79 -29.15
C SER A 324 -15.11 9.15 -30.01
N PRO A 325 -15.96 8.30 -29.42
CA PRO A 325 -16.97 7.57 -30.16
C PRO A 325 -18.02 8.47 -30.78
N LYS A 326 -18.55 8.02 -31.91
CA LYS A 326 -19.60 8.68 -32.69
C LYS A 326 -20.93 7.92 -32.54
N PRO A 327 -22.06 8.51 -32.98
CA PRO A 327 -23.35 7.83 -32.92
C PRO A 327 -23.44 6.51 -33.71
N ASP A 328 -22.56 6.27 -34.67
CA ASP A 328 -22.46 5.02 -35.43
C ASP A 328 -21.41 4.04 -34.85
N SER A 329 -20.69 4.44 -33.80
CA SER A 329 -19.68 3.58 -33.16
C SER A 329 -20.32 2.45 -32.36
N PRO A 330 -19.67 1.27 -32.28
CA PRO A 330 -20.23 0.11 -31.60
C PRO A 330 -20.36 0.34 -30.09
N VAL A 331 -21.37 -0.29 -29.50
CA VAL A 331 -21.53 -0.38 -28.05
C VAL A 331 -21.03 -1.74 -27.59
N LEU A 332 -20.06 -1.74 -26.68
CA LEU A 332 -19.48 -2.91 -26.05
C LEU A 332 -20.00 -3.02 -24.62
N VAL A 333 -20.17 -4.24 -24.09
CA VAL A 333 -20.57 -4.47 -22.70
C VAL A 333 -19.48 -5.22 -21.95
N THR A 334 -19.23 -4.82 -20.71
CA THR A 334 -18.37 -5.53 -19.77
C THR A 334 -18.88 -5.39 -18.33
N THR A 335 -18.20 -6.01 -17.37
CA THR A 335 -18.49 -5.87 -15.94
C THR A 335 -17.68 -4.76 -15.28
N ASN A 336 -18.11 -4.32 -14.10
CA ASN A 336 -17.41 -3.32 -13.30
C ASN A 336 -16.19 -3.82 -12.52
N PHE A 337 -15.72 -5.06 -12.74
CA PHE A 337 -14.44 -5.49 -12.18
C PHE A 337 -13.30 -4.81 -12.92
N SER A 338 -12.44 -4.09 -12.19
CA SER A 338 -11.35 -3.27 -12.79
C SER A 338 -10.49 -4.03 -13.79
N ILE A 339 -10.05 -5.25 -13.48
CA ILE A 339 -9.21 -6.02 -14.39
C ILE A 339 -9.97 -6.35 -15.68
N THR A 340 -11.23 -6.77 -15.59
CA THR A 340 -12.07 -7.01 -16.78
C THR A 340 -12.26 -5.73 -17.60
N TYR A 341 -12.57 -4.62 -16.94
CA TYR A 341 -12.77 -3.33 -17.59
C TYR A 341 -11.52 -2.90 -18.35
N PHE A 342 -10.35 -2.86 -17.69
CA PHE A 342 -9.11 -2.40 -18.31
C PHE A 342 -8.61 -3.38 -19.38
N SER A 343 -8.87 -4.69 -19.25
CA SER A 343 -8.60 -5.64 -20.34
C SER A 343 -9.40 -5.33 -21.60
N VAL A 344 -10.63 -4.84 -21.49
CA VAL A 344 -11.43 -4.42 -22.65
C VAL A 344 -11.04 -3.02 -23.11
N ALA A 345 -10.97 -2.06 -22.20
CA ALA A 345 -10.74 -0.66 -22.51
C ALA A 345 -9.38 -0.44 -23.19
N ASN A 346 -8.31 -1.06 -22.68
CA ASN A 346 -6.96 -0.89 -23.22
C ASN A 346 -6.82 -1.47 -24.64
N GLU A 347 -7.48 -2.58 -24.94
CA GLU A 347 -7.46 -3.19 -26.28
C GLU A 347 -8.19 -2.31 -27.30
N VAL A 348 -9.33 -1.73 -26.91
CA VAL A 348 -10.06 -0.77 -27.75
C VAL A 348 -9.24 0.51 -27.93
N GLU A 349 -8.73 1.08 -26.82
CA GLU A 349 -7.93 2.29 -26.82
C GLU A 349 -6.69 2.14 -27.72
N GLY A 350 -5.87 1.10 -27.45
CA GLY A 350 -4.64 0.81 -28.19
C GLY A 350 -4.86 0.48 -29.67
N SER A 351 -6.07 0.03 -30.05
CA SER A 351 -6.42 -0.17 -31.46
C SER A 351 -6.70 1.12 -32.23
N GLY A 352 -6.92 2.24 -31.53
CA GLY A 352 -7.36 3.51 -32.09
C GLY A 352 -8.81 3.52 -32.61
N LEU A 353 -9.59 2.46 -32.35
CA LEU A 353 -10.98 2.36 -32.79
C LEU A 353 -11.94 3.03 -31.80
N PRO A 354 -12.93 3.80 -32.27
CA PRO A 354 -13.95 4.39 -31.41
C PRO A 354 -14.95 3.34 -30.90
N ALA A 355 -15.28 3.39 -29.62
CA ALA A 355 -16.38 2.59 -29.06
C ALA A 355 -17.01 3.24 -27.82
N TRP A 356 -18.28 2.91 -27.59
CA TRP A 356 -18.94 3.12 -26.31
C TRP A 356 -18.75 1.86 -25.46
N LEU A 357 -18.28 1.98 -24.23
CA LEU A 357 -18.14 0.86 -23.30
C LEU A 357 -19.14 0.98 -22.15
N VAL A 358 -20.14 0.11 -22.14
CA VAL A 358 -21.12 -0.03 -21.06
C VAL A 358 -20.55 -0.94 -19.99
N VAL A 359 -20.36 -0.39 -18.80
CA VAL A 359 -19.84 -1.08 -17.62
C VAL A 359 -21.00 -1.38 -16.69
N THR A 360 -21.44 -2.64 -16.70
CA THR A 360 -22.56 -3.11 -15.88
C THR A 360 -22.10 -3.42 -14.46
N ASP A 361 -22.91 -3.05 -13.46
CA ASP A 361 -22.65 -3.42 -12.08
C ASP A 361 -22.81 -4.93 -11.87
N ALA A 362 -21.69 -5.58 -11.57
CA ALA A 362 -21.57 -6.99 -11.27
C ALA A 362 -20.90 -7.21 -9.90
N GLU A 363 -21.03 -6.24 -8.99
CA GLU A 363 -20.43 -6.27 -7.65
C GLU A 363 -18.90 -6.46 -7.67
N GLY A 364 -18.23 -6.00 -8.72
CA GLY A 364 -16.79 -6.14 -8.89
C GLY A 364 -16.33 -7.54 -9.30
N MET A 365 -17.21 -8.37 -9.86
CA MET A 365 -16.88 -9.71 -10.34
C MET A 365 -16.51 -9.73 -11.84
N SER A 366 -15.62 -10.65 -12.23
CA SER A 366 -15.31 -10.91 -13.65
C SER A 366 -16.55 -11.40 -14.43
N VAL A 367 -16.54 -11.30 -15.77
CA VAL A 367 -17.67 -11.73 -16.62
C VAL A 367 -18.19 -13.11 -16.26
N LEU A 368 -17.33 -14.13 -16.24
CA LEU A 368 -17.73 -15.51 -15.97
C LEU A 368 -18.14 -15.74 -14.51
N THR A 369 -17.45 -15.10 -13.56
CA THR A 369 -17.81 -15.20 -12.14
C THR A 369 -19.18 -14.59 -11.89
N ALA A 370 -19.43 -13.41 -12.45
CA ALA A 370 -20.68 -12.70 -12.30
C ALA A 370 -21.84 -13.43 -12.96
N TRP A 371 -21.63 -13.96 -14.17
CA TRP A 371 -22.63 -14.77 -14.86
C TRP A 371 -23.00 -16.02 -14.05
N ALA A 372 -21.99 -16.77 -13.59
CA ALA A 372 -22.22 -17.97 -12.78
C ALA A 372 -22.93 -17.67 -11.44
N ALA A 373 -22.74 -16.47 -10.88
CA ALA A 373 -23.38 -16.02 -9.65
C ALA A 373 -24.76 -15.35 -9.86
N GLY A 374 -25.26 -15.24 -11.09
CA GLY A 374 -26.52 -14.52 -11.40
C GLY A 374 -26.41 -13.01 -11.15
N LYS A 375 -25.20 -12.46 -11.29
CA LYS A 375 -24.88 -11.03 -11.13
C LYS A 375 -24.55 -10.35 -12.46
N PHE A 376 -24.58 -11.09 -13.56
CA PHE A 376 -24.42 -10.58 -14.91
C PHE A 376 -25.24 -11.44 -15.88
N ASP A 377 -26.48 -10.99 -16.12
CA ASP A 377 -27.51 -11.63 -16.93
C ASP A 377 -28.11 -10.61 -17.92
N ALA A 378 -29.04 -11.07 -18.78
CA ALA A 378 -29.67 -10.23 -19.79
C ALA A 378 -30.43 -9.03 -19.17
N GLU A 379 -31.21 -9.26 -18.11
CA GLU A 379 -31.97 -8.22 -17.42
C GLU A 379 -31.06 -7.10 -16.89
N ARG A 380 -29.95 -7.45 -16.22
CA ARG A 380 -28.99 -6.47 -15.69
C ARG A 380 -28.31 -5.66 -16.78
N ILE A 381 -27.92 -6.32 -17.88
CA ILE A 381 -27.31 -5.63 -19.03
C ILE A 381 -28.33 -4.67 -19.65
N ALA A 382 -29.56 -5.12 -19.90
CA ALA A 382 -30.62 -4.29 -20.44
C ALA A 382 -30.96 -3.11 -19.53
N LYS A 383 -31.02 -3.34 -18.22
CA LYS A 383 -31.20 -2.29 -17.21
C LYS A 383 -30.07 -1.26 -17.31
N ALA A 384 -28.81 -1.67 -17.34
CA ALA A 384 -27.67 -0.76 -17.47
C ALA A 384 -27.74 0.09 -18.76
N VAL A 385 -28.09 -0.53 -19.89
CA VAL A 385 -28.27 0.16 -21.17
C VAL A 385 -29.37 1.24 -21.11
N LYS A 386 -30.48 0.94 -20.43
CA LYS A 386 -31.59 1.88 -20.22
C LYS A 386 -31.21 2.98 -19.22
N GLU A 387 -30.59 2.61 -18.10
CA GLU A 387 -30.20 3.52 -17.01
C GLU A 387 -29.12 4.52 -17.44
N PHE A 388 -28.17 4.11 -18.26
CA PHE A 388 -27.10 4.98 -18.77
C PHE A 388 -27.48 5.72 -20.05
N ASP A 389 -28.76 5.66 -20.46
CA ASP A 389 -29.32 6.32 -21.64
C ASP A 389 -28.48 6.09 -22.92
N VAL A 390 -28.03 4.85 -23.13
CA VAL A 390 -27.14 4.51 -24.27
C VAL A 390 -27.84 4.79 -25.60
N ALA A 391 -29.16 4.62 -25.65
CA ALA A 391 -29.96 4.82 -26.85
C ALA A 391 -29.93 6.26 -27.38
N SER A 392 -29.72 7.27 -26.53
CA SER A 392 -29.61 8.67 -26.98
C SER A 392 -28.26 8.99 -27.61
N LYS A 393 -27.25 8.13 -27.38
CA LYS A 393 -25.87 8.32 -27.85
C LYS A 393 -25.58 7.61 -29.17
N VAL A 394 -26.42 6.67 -29.61
CA VAL A 394 -26.19 5.87 -30.82
C VAL A 394 -27.37 5.88 -31.79
N ASN A 395 -27.06 5.92 -33.07
CA ASN A 395 -28.02 5.78 -34.16
C ASN A 395 -28.24 4.31 -34.50
N ARG A 396 -27.21 3.46 -34.33
CA ARG A 396 -27.29 2.00 -34.50
C ARG A 396 -27.46 1.38 -33.12
N LYS A 397 -28.65 0.88 -32.83
CA LYS A 397 -28.94 0.09 -31.62
C LYS A 397 -28.30 -1.29 -31.76
N GLN A 398 -26.98 -1.36 -31.68
CA GLN A 398 -26.21 -2.60 -31.72
C GLN A 398 -25.35 -2.68 -30.46
N ILE A 399 -25.33 -3.85 -29.83
CA ILE A 399 -24.58 -4.10 -28.61
C ILE A 399 -23.79 -5.39 -28.71
N VAL A 400 -22.55 -5.38 -28.23
CA VAL A 400 -21.63 -6.52 -28.30
C VAL A 400 -21.44 -7.11 -26.91
N LEU A 401 -21.84 -8.38 -26.78
CA LEU A 401 -21.64 -9.19 -25.59
C LEU A 401 -20.24 -9.82 -25.57
N PRO A 402 -19.63 -10.01 -24.39
CA PRO A 402 -18.45 -10.87 -24.26
C PRO A 402 -18.77 -12.30 -24.72
N GLY A 403 -17.87 -12.91 -25.50
CA GLY A 403 -18.12 -14.21 -26.14
C GLY A 403 -18.32 -15.38 -25.17
N HIS A 404 -17.83 -15.25 -23.94
CA HIS A 404 -18.04 -16.23 -22.88
C HIS A 404 -19.49 -16.32 -22.37
N VAL A 405 -20.28 -15.27 -22.59
CA VAL A 405 -21.70 -15.21 -22.19
C VAL A 405 -22.62 -15.14 -23.41
N ALA A 406 -22.20 -15.74 -24.53
CA ALA A 406 -22.98 -15.80 -25.78
C ALA A 406 -24.40 -16.35 -25.58
N VAL A 407 -24.59 -17.23 -24.59
CA VAL A 407 -25.88 -17.81 -24.22
C VAL A 407 -26.92 -16.77 -23.79
N LEU A 408 -26.50 -15.58 -23.35
CA LEU A 408 -27.40 -14.49 -22.95
C LEU A 408 -28.00 -13.73 -24.15
N SER A 409 -27.53 -13.99 -25.38
CA SER A 409 -27.89 -13.19 -26.56
C SER A 409 -29.39 -13.16 -26.86
N GLY A 410 -30.07 -14.32 -26.81
CA GLY A 410 -31.50 -14.40 -27.09
C GLY A 410 -32.35 -13.68 -26.04
N GLU A 411 -32.08 -13.92 -24.76
CA GLU A 411 -32.79 -13.27 -23.65
C GLU A 411 -32.54 -11.75 -23.64
N LEU A 412 -31.32 -11.31 -23.99
CA LEU A 412 -31.01 -9.88 -24.10
C LEU A 412 -31.73 -9.22 -25.28
N GLU A 413 -31.94 -9.94 -26.38
CA GLU A 413 -32.71 -9.44 -27.53
C GLU A 413 -34.19 -9.22 -27.16
N GLU A 414 -34.76 -10.07 -26.31
CA GLU A 414 -36.10 -9.90 -25.76
C GLU A 414 -36.18 -8.66 -24.84
N GLU A 415 -35.21 -8.49 -23.93
CA GLU A 415 -35.14 -7.37 -22.99
C GLU A 415 -34.85 -6.00 -23.64
N LEU A 416 -34.13 -6.02 -24.76
CA LEU A 416 -33.75 -4.86 -25.57
C LEU A 416 -34.36 -4.96 -26.97
N ALA A 417 -35.69 -5.06 -27.05
CA ALA A 417 -36.40 -5.12 -28.32
C ALA A 417 -35.94 -4.05 -29.32
N GLY A 418 -35.54 -4.49 -30.53
CA GLY A 418 -35.04 -3.63 -31.60
C GLY A 418 -33.54 -3.31 -31.53
N TRP A 419 -32.79 -3.91 -30.59
CA TRP A 419 -31.33 -3.91 -30.60
C TRP A 419 -30.76 -5.15 -31.32
N ASP A 420 -29.73 -4.95 -32.15
CA ASP A 420 -28.93 -6.01 -32.76
C ASP A 420 -27.89 -6.50 -31.73
N ILE A 421 -28.11 -7.69 -31.17
CA ILE A 421 -27.20 -8.30 -30.19
C ILE A 421 -26.12 -9.09 -30.92
N ARG A 422 -24.86 -8.67 -30.78
CA ARG A 422 -23.70 -9.36 -31.34
C ARG A 422 -22.91 -10.07 -30.26
N VAL A 423 -22.43 -11.27 -30.58
CA VAL A 423 -21.51 -12.01 -29.73
C VAL A 423 -20.08 -11.68 -30.17
N GLY A 424 -19.34 -11.00 -29.29
CA GLY A 424 -17.94 -10.69 -29.47
C GLY A 424 -17.01 -11.88 -29.21
N PRO A 425 -15.69 -11.66 -29.26
CA PRO A 425 -14.72 -12.69 -28.93
C PRO A 425 -14.76 -13.05 -27.45
N ARG A 426 -14.19 -14.22 -27.11
CA ARG A 426 -14.04 -14.67 -25.72
C ARG A 426 -12.97 -13.88 -24.97
N GLU A 427 -11.90 -13.51 -25.66
CA GLU A 427 -10.78 -12.75 -25.12
C GLU A 427 -10.77 -11.32 -25.69
N ALA A 428 -10.41 -10.35 -24.86
CA ALA A 428 -10.42 -8.93 -25.26
C ALA A 428 -9.37 -8.60 -26.32
N VAL A 429 -8.25 -9.32 -26.38
CA VAL A 429 -7.17 -9.12 -27.37
C VAL A 429 -7.64 -9.30 -28.82
N ASP A 430 -8.70 -10.08 -29.03
CA ASP A 430 -9.27 -10.32 -30.36
C ASP A 430 -10.31 -9.25 -30.75
N LEU A 431 -10.68 -8.36 -29.83
CA LEU A 431 -11.70 -7.35 -30.02
C LEU A 431 -11.37 -6.35 -31.14
N PRO A 432 -10.12 -5.85 -31.29
CA PRO A 432 -9.76 -4.98 -32.40
C PRO A 432 -10.00 -5.60 -33.78
N ALA A 433 -9.69 -6.90 -33.95
CA ALA A 433 -9.91 -7.62 -35.19
C ALA A 433 -11.41 -7.81 -35.46
N PHE A 434 -12.16 -8.22 -34.42
CA PHE A 434 -13.61 -8.37 -34.49
C PHE A 434 -14.31 -7.07 -34.89
N MET A 435 -13.96 -5.93 -34.25
CA MET A 435 -14.52 -4.62 -34.58
C MET A 435 -14.29 -4.25 -36.05
N LYS A 436 -13.09 -4.50 -36.59
CA LYS A 436 -12.75 -4.17 -37.99
C LYS A 436 -13.45 -5.06 -39.02
N GLN A 437 -13.73 -6.31 -38.68
CA GLN A 437 -14.20 -7.32 -39.65
C GLN A 437 -15.71 -7.52 -39.58
N VAL A 438 -16.31 -7.37 -38.40
CA VAL A 438 -17.70 -7.77 -38.12
C VAL A 438 -18.61 -6.57 -37.84
N LEU A 439 -18.11 -5.52 -37.20
CA LEU A 439 -18.91 -4.40 -36.71
C LEU A 439 -18.92 -3.17 -37.62
N LYS A 440 -18.40 -3.28 -38.85
CA LYS A 440 -18.43 -2.19 -39.82
C LYS A 440 -19.84 -1.68 -40.13
#